data_AF-A0A0B5QVN2-F1
#
_entry.id   AF-A0A0B5QVN2-F1
#
_cell.length_a   1.000
_cell.length_b   1.000
_cell.length_c   1.000
_cell.angle_alpha   90.00
_cell.angle_beta   90.00
_cell.angle_gamma   90.00
#
_symmetry.space_group_name_H-M   'P 1'
#
loop_
_entity.id
_entity.type
_entity.pdbx_description
1 polymer ?
#
loop_
_entity_poly.entity_id
_entity_poly.type
_entity_poly.pdbx_seq_one_letter_code
_entity_poly.pdbx_strand_id
1 'polypeptide(L)'
;MNRKWLNNEKNHAENSDEKKIINLYKNTLNIDARNKQGIGPIKGMLEELRNIKTIDDLSELTLESKVESPLIEFSCSVDLKDATKNALYVEPTTLSLGNSDEYVKPTEKSARIKSLAENYYNTVLTLSGYTL
;
A
#
# COMPACT_ATOMS: atom_id res chain seq x y z
N MET A 1 23.66 -9.69 -3.97
CA MET A 1 22.88 -10.23 -5.10
C MET A 1 23.60 -9.91 -6.40
N ASN A 2 23.87 -10.90 -7.24
CA ASN A 2 24.60 -10.74 -8.50
C ASN A 2 23.67 -10.11 -9.56
N ARG A 3 24.06 -8.96 -10.13
CA ARG A 3 23.23 -8.16 -11.06
C ARG A 3 23.49 -8.45 -12.54
N LYS A 4 24.14 -9.58 -12.87
CA LYS A 4 24.46 -9.98 -14.26
C LYS A 4 23.27 -9.94 -15.22
N TRP A 5 22.06 -10.16 -14.74
CA TRP A 5 20.82 -10.10 -15.53
C TRP A 5 20.50 -8.70 -16.08
N LEU A 6 21.02 -7.62 -15.48
CA LEU A 6 20.84 -6.26 -16.01
C LEU A 6 21.61 -6.03 -17.33
N ASN A 7 22.69 -6.77 -17.57
CA ASN A 7 23.56 -6.54 -18.73
C ASN A 7 22.97 -7.09 -20.03
N ASN A 8 21.98 -7.98 -19.95
CA ASN A 8 21.32 -8.61 -21.10
C ASN A 8 20.02 -7.91 -21.49
N GLU A 9 19.74 -6.72 -20.95
CA GLU A 9 18.50 -5.97 -21.19
C GLU A 9 18.13 -5.84 -22.67
N LYS A 10 19.12 -5.59 -23.54
CA LYS A 10 18.91 -5.43 -24.98
C LYS A 10 18.53 -6.73 -25.70
N ASN A 11 18.71 -7.87 -25.04
CA ASN A 11 18.41 -9.19 -25.59
C ASN A 11 16.98 -9.64 -25.25
N HIS A 12 16.25 -8.86 -24.45
CA HIS A 12 14.86 -9.15 -24.07
C HIS A 12 13.89 -8.33 -24.92
N ALA A 13 12.79 -8.97 -25.34
CA ALA A 13 11.71 -8.28 -26.03
C ALA A 13 11.08 -7.20 -25.12
N GLU A 14 10.56 -6.13 -25.71
CA GLU A 14 10.07 -4.97 -24.95
C GLU A 14 8.98 -5.32 -23.91
N ASN A 15 8.12 -6.28 -24.24
CA ASN A 15 7.02 -6.73 -23.38
C ASN A 15 7.32 -8.01 -22.58
N SER A 16 8.57 -8.48 -22.58
CA SER A 16 8.95 -9.68 -21.83
C SER A 16 8.95 -9.42 -20.32
N ASP A 17 8.76 -10.47 -19.53
CA ASP A 17 8.76 -10.34 -18.07
C ASP A 17 10.13 -9.95 -17.53
N GLU A 18 11.22 -10.41 -18.16
CA GLU A 18 12.58 -9.96 -17.82
C GLU A 18 12.74 -8.45 -18.02
N LYS A 19 12.22 -7.92 -19.14
CA LYS A 19 12.27 -6.49 -19.41
C LYS A 19 11.44 -5.69 -18.40
N LYS A 20 10.25 -6.17 -18.02
CA LYS A 20 9.44 -5.56 -16.95
C LYS A 20 10.17 -5.55 -15.61
N ILE A 21 10.81 -6.65 -15.22
CA ILE A 21 11.60 -6.74 -13.98
C ILE A 21 12.79 -5.77 -14.01
N ILE A 22 13.52 -5.69 -15.12
CA ILE A 22 14.62 -4.73 -15.32
C ILE A 22 14.12 -3.29 -15.19
N ASN A 23 13.02 -2.96 -15.86
CA ASN A 23 12.44 -1.63 -15.83
C ASN A 23 11.95 -1.26 -14.43
N LEU A 24 11.27 -2.16 -13.72
CA LEU A 24 10.82 -1.95 -12.34
C LEU A 24 12.00 -1.68 -11.40
N TYR A 25 13.07 -2.46 -11.54
CA TYR A 25 14.28 -2.29 -10.75
C TYR A 25 14.94 -0.92 -10.99
N LYS A 26 15.13 -0.55 -12.27
CA LYS A 26 15.70 0.75 -12.64
C LYS A 26 14.83 1.91 -12.19
N ASN A 27 13.51 1.82 -12.35
CA ASN A 27 12.57 2.86 -11.93
C ASN A 27 12.63 3.07 -10.41
N THR A 28 12.67 1.97 -9.63
CA THR A 28 12.81 2.04 -8.17
C THR A 28 14.08 2.78 -7.73
N LEU A 29 15.19 2.59 -8.45
CA LEU A 29 16.48 3.23 -8.14
C LEU A 29 16.65 4.65 -8.71
N ASN A 30 15.74 5.12 -9.58
CA ASN A 30 15.84 6.43 -10.19
C ASN A 30 15.34 7.53 -9.23
N ILE A 31 16.16 7.86 -8.24
CA ILE A 31 15.84 8.83 -7.19
C ILE A 31 15.59 10.23 -7.77
N ASP A 32 16.36 10.67 -8.77
CA ASP A 32 16.20 11.99 -9.37
C ASP A 32 14.83 12.16 -10.05
N ALA A 33 14.39 11.17 -10.82
CA ALA A 33 13.06 11.19 -11.42
C ALA A 33 11.95 11.16 -10.36
N ARG A 34 12.09 10.33 -9.32
CA ARG A 34 11.13 10.24 -8.21
C ARG A 34 11.02 11.56 -7.44
N ASN A 35 12.15 12.18 -7.12
CA ASN A 35 12.20 13.48 -6.45
C ASN A 35 11.55 14.56 -7.31
N LYS A 36 11.80 14.57 -8.62
CA LYS A 36 11.17 15.51 -9.55
C LYS A 36 9.66 15.33 -9.65
N GLN A 37 9.16 14.10 -9.60
CA GLN A 37 7.73 13.80 -9.64
C GLN A 37 7.01 14.20 -8.34
N GLY A 38 7.70 14.14 -7.20
CA GLY A 38 7.13 14.41 -5.88
C GLY A 38 5.86 13.58 -5.62
N ILE A 39 4.83 14.20 -5.05
CA ILE A 39 3.53 13.55 -4.81
C ILE A 39 2.63 13.50 -6.05
N GLY A 40 3.09 13.97 -7.22
CA GLY A 40 2.30 14.03 -8.45
C GLY A 40 1.53 12.74 -8.78
N PRO A 41 2.17 11.55 -8.73
CA PRO A 41 1.53 10.28 -9.05
C PRO A 41 0.34 9.89 -8.14
N ILE A 42 0.30 10.37 -6.89
CA ILE A 42 -0.75 9.99 -5.92
C ILE A 42 -1.86 11.04 -5.78
N LYS A 43 -1.78 12.19 -6.48
CA LYS A 43 -2.77 13.28 -6.33
C LYS A 43 -4.20 12.82 -6.57
N GLY A 44 -4.44 11.98 -7.58
CA GLY A 44 -5.78 11.46 -7.86
C GLY A 44 -6.34 10.60 -6.71
N MET A 45 -5.50 9.80 -6.05
CA MET A 45 -5.91 9.04 -4.85
C MET A 45 -6.28 9.98 -3.70
N LEU A 46 -5.51 11.06 -3.51
CA LEU A 46 -5.80 12.06 -2.47
C LEU A 46 -7.09 12.84 -2.74
N GLU A 47 -7.41 13.09 -4.02
CA GLU A 47 -8.66 13.72 -4.42
C GLU A 47 -9.86 12.79 -4.18
N GLU A 48 -9.74 11.51 -4.54
CA GLU A 48 -10.74 10.48 -4.25
C GLU A 48 -11.00 10.37 -2.74
N LEU A 49 -9.94 10.26 -1.93
CA LEU A 49 -10.03 10.25 -0.46
C LEU A 49 -10.72 11.49 0.12
N ARG A 50 -10.54 12.66 -0.48
CA ARG A 50 -11.18 13.90 -0.02
C ARG A 50 -12.68 13.92 -0.27
N ASN A 51 -13.19 13.12 -1.21
CA ASN A 51 -14.61 13.05 -1.53
C ASN A 51 -15.37 12.07 -0.64
N ILE A 52 -14.66 11.15 0.03
CA ILE A 52 -15.25 10.23 1.01
C ILE A 52 -15.55 10.99 2.30
N LYS A 53 -16.84 11.11 2.65
CA LYS A 53 -17.34 11.84 3.84
C LYS A 53 -18.17 10.97 4.76
N THR A 54 -18.67 9.85 4.26
CA THR A 54 -19.62 8.97 4.94
C THR A 54 -19.18 7.51 4.81
N ILE A 55 -19.82 6.65 5.61
CA ILE A 55 -19.65 5.20 5.48
C ILE A 55 -20.24 4.71 4.14
N ASP A 56 -21.30 5.35 3.65
CA ASP A 56 -21.89 5.00 2.36
C ASP A 56 -20.91 5.28 1.21
N ASP A 57 -20.18 6.42 1.26
CA ASP A 57 -19.13 6.72 0.27
C ASP A 57 -18.01 5.66 0.26
N LEU A 58 -17.70 5.06 1.43
CA LEU A 58 -16.73 3.95 1.51
C LEU A 58 -17.26 2.68 0.84
N SER A 59 -18.57 2.43 0.92
CA SER A 59 -19.20 1.27 0.27
C SER A 59 -19.28 1.38 -1.25
N GLU A 60 -19.15 2.60 -1.78
CA GLU A 60 -19.14 2.89 -3.21
C GLU A 60 -17.75 2.76 -3.86
N LEU A 61 -16.68 2.49 -3.07
CA LEU A 61 -15.35 2.24 -3.61
C LEU A 61 -15.38 1.00 -4.51
N THR A 62 -15.18 1.22 -5.81
CA THR A 62 -15.20 0.16 -6.83
C THR A 62 -13.82 -0.48 -7.01
N LEU A 63 -13.73 -1.55 -7.80
CA LEU A 63 -12.45 -2.12 -8.23
C LEU A 63 -11.58 -1.14 -9.05
N GLU A 64 -12.16 -0.05 -9.55
CA GLU A 64 -11.43 1.02 -10.26
C GLU A 64 -10.89 2.10 -9.31
N SER A 65 -11.34 2.09 -8.04
CA SER A 65 -10.81 2.95 -6.99
C SER A 65 -9.30 2.75 -6.90
N LYS A 66 -8.57 3.86 -6.78
CA LYS A 66 -7.13 3.80 -6.51
C LYS A 66 -6.84 3.71 -5.01
N VAL A 67 -7.90 3.72 -4.20
CA VAL A 67 -7.88 3.71 -2.74
C VAL A 67 -8.45 2.39 -2.25
N GLU A 68 -7.71 1.71 -1.37
CA GLU A 68 -8.18 0.49 -0.72
C GLU A 68 -9.15 0.82 0.43
N SER A 69 -10.11 -0.09 0.68
CA SER A 69 -11.01 0.04 1.83
C SER A 69 -10.23 -0.05 3.15
N PRO A 70 -10.37 0.90 4.07
CA PRO A 70 -9.61 0.90 5.33
C PRO A 70 -10.23 0.01 6.43
N LEU A 71 -11.36 -0.66 6.16
CA LEU A 71 -12.14 -1.35 7.19
C LEU A 71 -12.02 -2.87 7.11
N ILE A 72 -12.08 -3.42 5.90
CA ILE A 72 -12.19 -4.85 5.63
C ILE A 72 -11.29 -5.15 4.44
N GLU A 73 -10.48 -6.19 4.59
CA GLU A 73 -9.63 -6.73 3.53
C GLU A 73 -10.35 -7.91 2.87
N PHE A 74 -10.29 -7.98 1.54
CA PHE A 74 -10.84 -9.09 0.76
C PHE A 74 -9.70 -9.79 0.03
N SER A 75 -9.62 -11.12 0.17
CA SER A 75 -8.65 -11.92 -0.56
C SER A 75 -9.29 -13.16 -1.17
N CYS A 76 -8.74 -13.65 -2.27
CA CYS A 76 -9.16 -14.91 -2.89
C CYS A 76 -8.02 -15.90 -2.74
N SER A 77 -8.26 -16.97 -2.00
CA SER A 77 -7.25 -17.98 -1.68
C SER A 77 -7.88 -19.38 -1.69
N VAL A 78 -7.05 -20.41 -1.57
CA VAL A 78 -7.48 -21.81 -1.54
C VAL A 78 -8.48 -22.02 -0.41
N ASP A 79 -9.60 -22.70 -0.67
CA ASP A 79 -10.60 -23.04 0.36
C ASP A 79 -9.99 -24.03 1.37
N LEU A 80 -10.03 -23.69 2.66
CA LEU A 80 -9.54 -24.55 3.74
C LEU A 80 -10.24 -25.92 3.81
N LYS A 81 -11.48 -26.03 3.29
CA LYS A 81 -12.26 -27.28 3.27
C LYS A 81 -12.12 -28.07 1.96
N ASP A 82 -11.68 -27.41 0.88
CA ASP A 82 -11.54 -28.03 -0.44
C ASP A 82 -10.39 -27.36 -1.21
N ALA A 83 -9.20 -27.97 -1.13
CA ALA A 83 -7.99 -27.41 -1.74
C ALA A 83 -8.03 -27.33 -3.28
N THR A 84 -9.07 -27.85 -3.92
CA THR A 84 -9.27 -27.75 -5.38
C THR A 84 -10.02 -26.49 -5.79
N LYS A 85 -10.52 -25.71 -4.84
CA LYS A 85 -11.30 -24.48 -5.06
C LYS A 85 -10.63 -23.29 -4.38
N ASN A 86 -10.99 -22.11 -4.87
CA ASN A 86 -10.75 -20.87 -4.14
C ASN A 86 -12.03 -20.40 -3.45
N ALA A 87 -11.86 -19.71 -2.33
CA ALA A 87 -12.91 -19.04 -1.58
C ALA A 87 -12.57 -17.55 -1.41
N LEU A 88 -13.62 -16.74 -1.23
CA LEU A 88 -13.48 -15.37 -0.75
C LEU A 88 -13.20 -15.39 0.75
N TYR A 89 -12.13 -14.75 1.16
CA TYR A 89 -11.79 -14.47 2.54
C TYR A 89 -12.10 -13.01 2.85
N VAL A 90 -12.68 -12.80 4.02
CA VAL A 90 -13.03 -11.49 4.57
C VAL A 90 -12.29 -11.34 5.87
N GLU A 91 -11.32 -10.44 5.90
CA GLU A 91 -10.37 -10.29 7.00
C GLU A 91 -10.44 -8.86 7.57
N PRO A 92 -10.17 -8.68 8.88
CA PRO A 92 -10.06 -7.34 9.44
C PRO A 92 -8.82 -6.64 8.88
N THR A 93 -8.88 -5.32 8.74
CA THR A 93 -7.70 -4.54 8.36
C THR A 93 -6.58 -4.70 9.40
N THR A 94 -5.33 -4.62 8.93
CA THR A 94 -4.17 -4.60 9.84
C THR A 94 -4.18 -3.38 10.76
N LEU A 95 -3.95 -3.59 12.06
CA LEU A 95 -3.86 -2.51 13.06
C LEU A 95 -2.46 -1.87 13.07
N SER A 96 -2.38 -0.55 13.26
CA SER A 96 -1.10 0.19 13.33
C SER A 96 -0.13 -0.31 14.41
N LEU A 97 -0.65 -0.86 15.53
CA LEU A 97 0.17 -1.46 16.59
C LEU A 97 0.33 -2.99 16.44
N GLY A 98 -0.17 -3.57 15.36
CA GLY A 98 -0.06 -5.00 15.03
C GLY A 98 -1.00 -5.92 15.81
N ASN A 99 -1.15 -5.72 17.13
CA ASN A 99 -2.02 -6.54 17.98
C ASN A 99 -3.05 -5.67 18.72
N SER A 100 -4.31 -6.12 18.74
CA SER A 100 -5.41 -5.51 19.49
C SER A 100 -5.12 -5.33 20.99
N ASP A 101 -4.35 -6.23 21.61
CA ASP A 101 -3.96 -6.15 23.03
C ASP A 101 -3.16 -4.87 23.32
N GLU A 102 -2.38 -4.36 22.36
CA GLU A 102 -1.59 -3.12 22.51
C GLU A 102 -2.49 -1.88 22.71
N TYR A 103 -3.76 -1.97 22.31
CA TYR A 103 -4.76 -0.91 22.47
C TYR A 103 -5.57 -1.09 23.76
N VAL A 104 -5.94 -2.32 24.12
CA VAL A 104 -6.79 -2.58 25.30
C VAL A 104 -6.01 -2.74 26.60
N LYS A 105 -4.71 -3.09 26.53
CA LYS A 105 -3.81 -3.28 27.68
C LYS A 105 -2.47 -2.58 27.42
N PRO A 106 -2.46 -1.24 27.34
CA PRO A 106 -1.26 -0.50 26.93
C PRO A 106 -0.12 -0.67 27.94
N THR A 107 1.07 -1.00 27.44
CA THR A 107 2.33 -0.94 28.17
C THR A 107 3.07 0.37 27.85
N GLU A 108 4.15 0.67 28.57
CA GLU A 108 5.04 1.80 28.22
C GLU A 108 5.57 1.67 26.77
N LYS A 109 5.87 0.44 26.34
CA LYS A 109 6.29 0.16 24.96
C LYS A 109 5.17 0.48 23.97
N SER A 110 3.94 0.07 24.27
CA SER A 110 2.75 0.32 23.43
C SER A 110 2.52 1.83 23.27
N ALA A 111 2.56 2.58 24.38
CA ALA A 111 2.41 4.04 24.38
C ALA A 111 3.49 4.73 23.54
N ARG A 112 4.76 4.29 23.67
CA ARG A 112 5.86 4.80 22.87
C ARG A 112 5.67 4.53 21.38
N ILE A 113 5.30 3.31 20.99
CA ILE A 113 5.10 2.94 19.57
C ILE A 113 3.91 3.73 18.99
N LYS A 114 2.81 3.87 19.75
CA LYS A 114 1.66 4.68 19.34
C LYS A 114 2.05 6.13 19.03
N SER A 115 2.82 6.76 19.92
CA SER A 115 3.28 8.14 19.70
C SER A 115 4.17 8.27 18.45
N LEU A 116 5.05 7.29 18.19
CA LEU A 116 5.88 7.27 16.99
C LEU A 116 5.04 7.09 15.71
N ALA A 117 4.03 6.21 15.75
CA ALA A 117 3.13 5.99 14.62
C ALA A 117 2.30 7.25 14.32
N GLU A 118 1.73 7.90 15.34
CA GLU A 118 0.99 9.16 15.19
C GLU A 118 1.88 10.26 14.60
N ASN A 119 3.11 10.41 15.08
CA ASN A 119 4.05 11.39 14.54
C ASN A 119 4.42 11.10 13.07
N TYR A 120 4.60 9.82 12.72
CA TYR A 120 4.85 9.40 11.34
C TYR A 120 3.66 9.74 10.44
N TYR A 121 2.43 9.40 10.85
CA TYR A 121 1.22 9.72 10.09
C TYR A 121 1.04 11.22 9.91
N ASN A 122 1.21 12.01 10.97
CA ASN A 122 1.14 13.46 10.89
C ASN A 122 2.17 14.03 9.89
N THR A 123 3.39 13.51 9.93
CA THR A 123 4.45 13.91 8.98
C THR A 123 4.04 13.61 7.53
N VAL A 124 3.59 12.38 7.26
CA VAL A 124 3.19 11.95 5.90
C VAL A 124 1.98 12.72 5.39
N LEU A 125 0.97 12.95 6.24
CA LEU A 125 -0.21 13.74 5.89
C LEU A 125 0.17 15.19 5.55
N THR A 126 1.03 15.80 6.36
CA THR A 126 1.54 17.17 6.10
C THR A 126 2.29 17.23 4.77
N LEU A 127 3.20 16.28 4.51
CA LEU A 127 3.93 16.20 3.24
C LEU A 127 3.02 15.93 2.04
N SER A 128 1.84 15.36 2.27
CA SER A 128 0.80 15.10 1.26
C SER A 128 -0.14 16.29 1.07
N GLY A 129 0.08 17.41 1.76
CA GLY A 129 -0.68 18.65 1.62
C GLY A 129 -1.92 18.76 2.52
N TYR A 130 -2.00 17.98 3.61
CA TYR A 130 -3.00 18.18 4.66
C TYR A 130 -2.48 19.16 5.71
N THR A 131 -3.39 19.96 6.27
CA THR A 131 -3.12 20.77 7.46
C THR A 131 -3.73 20.03 8.65
N LEU A 132 -2.94 19.84 9.70
CA LEU A 132 -3.33 19.16 10.93
C LEU A 132 -3.73 20.15 12.01
#